data_AF-A0A1F3PXI3-F1
#
_entry.id   AF-A0A1F3PXI3-F1
#
_cell.length_a   1.000
_cell.length_b   1.000
_cell.length_c   1.000
_cell.angle_alpha   90.00
_cell.angle_beta   90.00
_cell.angle_gamma   90.00
#
_symmetry.space_group_name_H-M   'P 1'
#
loop_
_entity.id
_entity.type
_entity.pdbx_description
1 polymer ?
#
loop_
_entity_poly.entity_id
_entity_poly.type
_entity_poly.pdbx_seq_one_letter_code
_entity_poly.pdbx_strand_id
1 'polypeptide(L)'
;MRIIILIAISFAFILACNNRDELKSETRTLMLMNEGIENSIRAIEESNESIYLDFEKQYLLSANRTAKMYELSMDIQTSFQETYSYISKIKKQLLIESDHDEAIVQLKNDFYIDYSKLNQEEQCPECTVILFQEGKAEKISERLEEHKMQVLKIIEKYQKCEERDDVRLAIKKLLSTKSENETWETDMFNEKSLLENIIILNKIQLDLRVAENTILKFLITFLNYYWQDFKKYETVVISTDYEINVGTEFKAEIYNMEVDSPSMFNYEIYVGDFEPYSFHLLGEEGKDWVKLENNKFNGGTFKKVFNKSGKQMIKGFFKYDTPKGPKYYPFEKEITVVPKK
;
A
#
# COMPACT_ATOMS: atom_id res chain seq x y z
N MET A 1 -0.11 0.64 20.23
CA MET A 1 -0.13 2.07 19.83
C MET A 1 -1.51 2.73 19.98
N ARG A 2 -2.63 2.12 19.53
CA ARG A 2 -4.00 2.66 19.72
C ARG A 2 -4.41 2.93 21.20
N ILE A 3 -3.93 2.12 22.15
CA ILE A 3 -4.18 2.30 23.59
C ILE A 3 -3.41 3.49 24.18
N ILE A 4 -2.22 3.79 23.65
CA ILE A 4 -1.37 4.87 24.18
C ILE A 4 -1.94 6.25 23.81
N ILE A 5 -2.55 6.37 22.62
CA ILE A 5 -3.18 7.62 22.15
C ILE A 5 -4.47 7.91 22.95
N LEU A 6 -5.31 6.90 23.19
CA LEU A 6 -6.52 7.03 24.03
C LEU A 6 -6.18 7.30 25.51
N ILE A 7 -5.07 6.73 25.99
CA ILE A 7 -4.56 7.03 27.35
C ILE A 7 -3.99 8.45 27.40
N ALA A 8 -3.25 8.91 26.39
CA ALA A 8 -2.72 10.28 26.37
C ALA A 8 -3.83 11.34 26.35
N ILE A 9 -4.90 11.11 25.56
CA ILE A 9 -6.07 12.00 25.50
C ILE A 9 -6.82 12.00 26.84
N SER A 10 -7.04 10.83 27.45
CA SER A 10 -7.74 10.76 28.75
C SER A 10 -6.90 11.30 29.91
N PHE A 11 -5.57 11.14 29.87
CA PHE A 11 -4.66 11.67 30.90
C PHE A 11 -4.50 13.19 30.80
N ALA A 12 -4.47 13.76 29.58
CA ALA A 12 -4.52 15.20 29.37
C ALA A 12 -5.82 15.82 29.91
N PHE A 13 -6.95 15.13 29.72
CA PHE A 13 -8.25 15.53 30.25
C PHE A 13 -8.27 15.57 31.79
N ILE A 14 -7.67 14.58 32.46
CA ILE A 14 -7.61 14.50 33.93
C ILE A 14 -6.70 15.58 34.53
N LEU A 15 -5.57 15.90 33.87
CA LEU A 15 -4.67 16.97 34.29
C LEU A 15 -5.29 18.37 34.14
N ALA A 16 -6.15 18.57 33.14
CA ALA A 16 -6.86 19.82 32.92
C ALA A 16 -7.90 20.12 34.01
N CYS A 17 -8.61 19.09 34.50
CA CYS A 17 -9.65 19.27 35.52
C CYS A 17 -9.13 19.61 36.93
N ASN A 18 -7.80 19.60 37.17
CA ASN A 18 -7.26 19.67 38.53
C ASN A 18 -6.73 21.05 38.97
N ASN A 19 -6.93 22.14 38.20
CA ASN A 19 -6.50 23.49 38.60
C ASN A 19 -7.56 24.57 38.31
N ARG A 20 -7.79 25.44 39.29
CA ARG A 20 -8.75 26.57 39.30
C ARG A 20 -8.40 27.66 38.28
N ASP A 21 -9.06 27.61 37.14
CA ASP A 21 -9.49 28.72 36.25
C ASP A 21 -10.12 28.02 35.03
N GLU A 22 -11.42 27.69 35.08
CA GLU A 22 -12.08 26.78 34.11
C GLU A 22 -11.86 27.20 32.64
N LEU A 23 -11.96 28.49 32.31
CA LEU A 23 -11.75 28.99 30.93
C LEU A 23 -10.28 28.92 30.46
N LYS A 24 -9.32 29.28 31.32
CA LYS A 24 -7.90 29.06 31.01
C LYS A 24 -7.56 27.57 30.94
N SER A 25 -8.32 26.73 31.66
CA SER A 25 -8.15 25.28 31.60
C SER A 25 -8.65 24.69 30.27
N GLU A 26 -9.74 25.21 29.70
CA GLU A 26 -10.28 24.77 28.40
C GLU A 26 -9.37 25.16 27.24
N THR A 27 -8.99 26.43 27.15
CA THR A 27 -8.05 26.91 26.11
C THR A 27 -6.71 26.17 26.20
N ARG A 28 -6.21 25.94 27.42
CA ARG A 28 -5.00 25.14 27.64
C ARG A 28 -5.19 23.68 27.23
N THR A 29 -6.36 23.10 27.45
CA THR A 29 -6.68 21.73 27.02
C THR A 29 -6.65 21.64 25.50
N LEU A 30 -7.26 22.59 24.80
CA LEU A 30 -7.23 22.69 23.35
C LEU A 30 -5.80 22.81 22.82
N MET A 31 -4.97 23.67 23.42
CA MET A 31 -3.55 23.81 23.04
C MET A 31 -2.77 22.50 23.24
N LEU A 32 -2.95 21.81 24.37
CA LEU A 32 -2.31 20.52 24.65
C LEU A 32 -2.77 19.42 23.68
N MET A 33 -4.06 19.40 23.35
CA MET A 33 -4.61 18.49 22.33
C MET A 33 -3.97 18.76 20.97
N ASN A 34 -3.85 20.04 20.60
CA ASN A 34 -3.25 20.44 19.34
C ASN A 34 -1.77 20.07 19.26
N GLU A 35 -1.00 20.26 20.33
CA GLU A 35 0.39 19.82 20.39
C GLU A 35 0.50 18.30 20.17
N GLY A 36 -0.40 17.51 20.77
CA GLY A 36 -0.49 16.07 20.53
C GLY A 36 -0.82 15.72 19.07
N ILE A 37 -1.69 16.50 18.42
CA ILE A 37 -2.03 16.35 17.00
C ILE A 37 -0.81 16.65 16.13
N GLU A 38 -0.10 17.76 16.35
CA GLU A 38 1.08 18.15 15.57
C GLU A 38 2.24 17.16 15.73
N ASN A 39 2.45 16.66 16.95
CA ASN A 39 3.42 15.60 17.21
C ASN A 39 3.06 14.32 16.43
N SER A 40 1.78 13.98 16.36
CA SER A 40 1.30 12.82 15.61
C SER A 40 1.45 13.01 14.10
N ILE A 41 1.19 14.21 13.58
CA ILE A 41 1.40 14.55 12.17
C ILE A 41 2.87 14.31 11.81
N ARG A 42 3.82 14.89 12.56
CA ARG A 42 5.26 14.75 12.31
C ARG A 42 5.70 13.28 12.29
N ALA A 43 5.30 12.51 13.31
CA ALA A 43 5.67 11.09 13.39
C ALA A 43 5.09 10.26 12.24
N ILE A 44 3.89 10.59 11.75
CA ILE A 44 3.26 9.89 10.63
C ILE A 44 3.89 10.31 9.30
N GLU A 45 4.25 11.58 9.14
CA GLU A 45 4.96 12.07 7.95
C GLU A 45 6.31 11.38 7.79
N GLU A 46 7.11 11.27 8.86
CA GLU A 46 8.35 10.48 8.86
C GLU A 46 8.10 9.02 8.45
N SER A 47 6.99 8.43 8.93
CA SER A 47 6.60 7.08 8.52
C SER A 47 6.19 7.00 7.05
N ASN A 48 5.50 8.00 6.50
CA ASN A 48 5.10 8.04 5.10
C ASN A 48 6.32 8.16 4.20
N GLU A 49 7.22 9.09 4.50
CA GLU A 49 8.48 9.30 3.79
C GLU A 49 9.31 8.01 3.72
N SER A 50 9.43 7.30 4.85
CA SER A 50 10.12 6.01 4.90
C SER A 50 9.50 4.98 3.95
N ILE A 51 8.17 4.88 3.89
CA ILE A 51 7.48 3.93 3.00
C ILE A 51 7.64 4.34 1.52
N TYR A 52 7.59 5.64 1.21
CA TYR A 52 7.85 6.14 -0.15
C TYR A 52 9.26 5.79 -0.63
N LEU A 53 10.27 5.98 0.23
CA LEU A 53 11.64 5.57 -0.07
C LEU A 53 11.74 4.05 -0.31
N ASP A 54 10.94 3.24 0.40
CA ASP A 54 10.90 1.80 0.17
C ASP A 54 10.27 1.44 -1.17
N PHE A 55 9.19 2.12 -1.58
CA PHE A 55 8.64 1.97 -2.94
C PHE A 55 9.66 2.35 -4.01
N GLU A 56 10.38 3.48 -3.85
CA GLU A 56 11.42 3.92 -4.78
C GLU A 56 12.56 2.89 -4.88
N LYS A 57 13.07 2.41 -3.74
CA LYS A 57 14.09 1.35 -3.73
C LYS A 57 13.61 0.11 -4.49
N GLN A 58 12.37 -0.33 -4.26
CA GLN A 58 11.80 -1.48 -4.96
C GLN A 58 11.58 -1.23 -6.45
N TYR A 59 11.31 0.02 -6.85
CA TYR A 59 11.26 0.44 -8.25
C TYR A 59 12.63 0.40 -8.93
N LEU A 60 13.65 0.98 -8.30
CA LEU A 60 15.02 0.95 -8.81
C LEU A 60 15.57 -0.47 -8.97
N LEU A 61 15.15 -1.38 -8.09
CA LEU A 61 15.54 -2.80 -8.17
C LEU A 61 14.79 -3.57 -9.27
N SER A 62 13.54 -3.24 -9.59
CA SER A 62 12.73 -4.00 -10.56
C SER A 62 11.57 -3.19 -11.16
N ALA A 63 11.87 -2.16 -11.95
CA ALA A 63 10.88 -1.25 -12.53
C ALA A 63 9.73 -1.97 -13.25
N ASN A 64 10.01 -3.02 -14.02
CA ASN A 64 9.00 -3.79 -14.76
C ASN A 64 7.91 -4.45 -13.88
N ARG A 65 8.15 -4.64 -12.57
CA ARG A 65 7.23 -5.34 -11.66
C ARG A 65 6.58 -4.43 -10.65
N THR A 66 7.30 -3.42 -10.22
CA THR A 66 6.88 -2.53 -9.13
C THR A 66 6.36 -1.19 -9.66
N ALA A 67 6.52 -0.89 -10.96
CA ALA A 67 6.02 0.33 -11.63
C ALA A 67 4.60 0.68 -11.22
N LYS A 68 3.66 -0.25 -11.36
CA LYS A 68 2.25 0.03 -11.08
C LYS A 68 1.97 0.39 -9.62
N MET A 69 2.66 -0.24 -8.66
CA MET A 69 2.48 0.08 -7.24
C MET A 69 3.23 1.34 -6.84
N TYR A 70 4.40 1.57 -7.44
CA TYR A 70 5.17 2.80 -7.30
C TYR A 70 4.36 4.00 -7.83
N GLU A 71 3.89 3.95 -9.07
CA GLU A 71 3.02 4.97 -9.68
C GLU A 71 1.79 5.24 -8.81
N LEU A 72 1.11 4.18 -8.34
CA LEU A 72 -0.04 4.34 -7.46
C LEU A 72 0.32 5.04 -6.13
N SER A 73 1.49 4.74 -5.56
CA SER A 73 1.97 5.40 -4.35
C SER A 73 2.25 6.89 -4.59
N MET A 74 2.81 7.24 -5.75
CA MET A 74 3.09 8.63 -6.14
C MET A 74 1.79 9.41 -6.41
N ASP A 75 0.80 8.78 -7.04
CA ASP A 75 -0.53 9.36 -7.24
C ASP A 75 -1.22 9.67 -5.91
N ILE A 76 -1.13 8.75 -4.94
CA ILE A 76 -1.64 8.95 -3.57
C ILE A 76 -0.90 10.12 -2.91
N GLN A 77 0.44 10.14 -2.97
CA GLN A 77 1.25 11.20 -2.37
C GLN A 77 0.83 12.59 -2.87
N THR A 78 0.73 12.71 -4.19
CA THR A 78 0.36 13.98 -4.84
C THR A 78 -1.04 14.41 -4.42
N SER A 79 -2.01 13.51 -4.54
CA SER A 79 -3.42 13.79 -4.22
C SER A 79 -3.61 14.21 -2.75
N PHE A 80 -3.00 13.48 -1.81
CA PHE A 80 -3.10 13.80 -0.38
C PHE A 80 -2.35 15.09 -0.02
N GLN A 81 -1.17 15.31 -0.59
CA GLN A 81 -0.39 16.53 -0.36
C GLN A 81 -1.11 17.78 -0.87
N GLU A 82 -1.82 17.71 -1.99
CA GLU A 82 -2.61 18.83 -2.51
C GLU A 82 -3.72 19.24 -1.54
N THR A 83 -4.47 18.29 -1.00
CA THR A 83 -5.53 18.56 -0.02
C THR A 83 -4.95 19.05 1.31
N TYR A 84 -3.85 18.45 1.78
CA TYR A 84 -3.14 18.93 2.98
C TYR A 84 -2.71 20.39 2.83
N SER A 85 -2.10 20.73 1.68
CA SER A 85 -1.64 22.09 1.37
C SER A 85 -2.79 23.08 1.23
N TYR A 86 -3.92 22.63 0.68
CA TYR A 86 -5.14 23.43 0.59
C TYR A 86 -5.67 23.80 1.99
N ILE A 87 -5.69 22.85 2.93
CA ILE A 87 -6.08 23.11 4.33
C ILE A 87 -5.10 24.08 4.99
N SER A 88 -3.78 23.94 4.78
CA SER A 88 -2.79 24.90 5.30
C SER A 88 -3.03 26.32 4.78
N LYS A 89 -3.42 26.48 3.51
CA LYS A 89 -3.78 27.80 2.95
C LYS A 89 -5.02 28.38 3.62
N ILE A 90 -6.03 27.56 3.92
CA ILE A 90 -7.23 28.01 4.64
C ILE A 90 -6.85 28.47 6.05
N LYS A 91 -6.07 27.70 6.82
CA LYS A 91 -5.61 28.10 8.15
C LYS A 91 -4.90 29.47 8.12
N LYS A 92 -4.04 29.68 7.11
CA LYS A 92 -3.36 30.96 6.92
C LYS A 92 -4.33 32.08 6.58
N GLN A 93 -5.32 31.84 5.71
CA GLN A 93 -6.35 32.81 5.36
C GLN A 93 -7.19 33.19 6.58
N LEU A 94 -7.62 32.23 7.40
CA LEU A 94 -8.37 32.49 8.64
C LEU A 94 -7.60 33.40 9.59
N LEU A 95 -6.31 33.14 9.80
CA LEU A 95 -5.47 33.97 10.66
C LEU A 95 -5.31 35.40 10.11
N ILE A 96 -5.10 35.56 8.80
CA ILE A 96 -4.90 36.89 8.20
C ILE A 96 -6.19 37.72 8.23
N GLU A 97 -7.32 37.13 7.84
CA GLU A 97 -8.58 37.86 7.73
C GLU A 97 -9.18 38.19 9.10
N SER A 98 -8.82 37.44 10.14
CA SER A 98 -9.20 37.73 11.53
C SER A 98 -8.19 38.61 12.29
N ASP A 99 -7.23 39.25 11.61
CA ASP A 99 -6.20 40.11 12.21
C ASP A 99 -5.26 39.40 13.22
N HIS A 100 -4.90 38.14 12.95
CA HIS A 100 -3.95 37.30 13.73
C HIS A 100 -2.72 36.87 12.91
N ASP A 101 -2.23 37.72 12.01
CA ASP A 101 -1.07 37.40 11.18
C ASP A 101 0.22 37.24 11.99
N GLU A 102 0.30 37.84 13.18
CA GLU A 102 1.39 37.67 14.13
C GLU A 102 1.54 36.25 14.66
N ALA A 103 0.48 35.43 14.60
CA ALA A 103 0.52 34.02 14.96
C ALA A 103 1.26 33.18 13.91
N ILE A 104 1.44 33.71 12.69
CA ILE A 104 2.12 33.00 11.60
C ILE A 104 3.63 33.20 11.74
N VAL A 105 4.36 32.11 11.96
CA VAL A 105 5.82 32.13 11.93
C VAL A 105 6.32 31.47 10.65
N GLN A 106 6.85 32.31 9.76
CA GLN A 106 7.30 31.90 8.45
C GLN A 106 8.62 31.11 8.54
N LEU A 107 8.64 29.92 7.94
CA LEU A 107 9.83 29.12 7.68
C LEU A 107 10.18 29.20 6.18
N LYS A 108 11.37 28.70 5.83
CA LYS A 108 11.94 28.83 4.46
C LYS A 108 10.98 28.34 3.36
N ASN A 109 10.30 27.22 3.59
CA ASN A 109 9.37 26.60 2.63
C ASN A 109 7.99 26.30 3.24
N ASP A 110 7.74 26.73 4.47
CA ASP A 110 6.51 26.39 5.21
C ASP A 110 6.22 27.47 6.27
N PHE A 111 5.23 27.25 7.14
CA PHE A 111 4.97 28.07 8.30
C PHE A 111 4.52 27.20 9.48
N TYR A 112 4.71 27.70 10.69
CA TYR A 112 4.02 27.17 11.87
C TYR A 112 3.13 28.24 12.48
N ILE A 113 2.12 27.81 13.22
CA ILE A 113 1.19 28.69 13.94
C ILE A 113 1.62 28.72 15.41
N ASP A 114 1.88 29.90 15.94
CA ASP A 114 2.10 30.12 17.37
C ASP A 114 0.76 30.26 18.08
N TYR A 115 0.20 29.12 18.51
CA TYR A 115 -1.11 29.06 19.16
C TYR A 115 -1.16 29.84 20.48
N SER A 116 -0.03 30.15 21.11
CA SER A 116 -0.01 30.93 22.35
C SER A 116 -0.56 32.35 22.18
N LYS A 117 -0.66 32.81 20.93
CA LYS A 117 -1.22 34.11 20.54
C LYS A 117 -2.73 34.07 20.26
N LEU A 118 -3.35 32.88 20.30
CA LEU A 118 -4.77 32.69 20.00
C LEU A 118 -5.56 32.42 21.28
N ASN A 119 -6.81 32.89 21.33
CA ASN A 119 -7.74 32.64 22.43
C ASN A 119 -8.98 31.88 21.94
N GLN A 120 -9.55 31.01 22.78
CA GLN A 120 -10.78 30.27 22.49
C GLN A 120 -12.03 31.17 22.57
N GLU A 121 -12.01 32.24 23.36
CA GLU A 121 -13.17 33.15 23.47
C GLU A 121 -13.36 34.03 22.23
N GLU A 122 -12.40 34.01 21.32
CA GLU A 122 -12.39 34.86 20.15
C GLU A 122 -13.36 34.34 19.08
N GLN A 123 -14.51 35.01 19.03
CA GLN A 123 -15.47 34.83 17.95
C GLN A 123 -14.80 35.18 16.62
N CYS A 124 -15.09 34.37 15.60
CA CYS A 124 -14.50 34.52 14.29
C CYS A 124 -15.60 34.63 13.21
N PRO A 125 -16.25 35.80 13.05
CA PRO A 125 -17.22 36.01 11.98
C PRO A 125 -16.61 35.75 10.60
N GLU A 126 -15.34 36.09 10.41
CA GLU A 126 -14.59 35.87 9.17
C GLU A 126 -14.43 34.37 8.89
N CYS A 127 -14.29 33.54 9.91
CA CYS A 127 -14.30 32.08 9.76
C CYS A 127 -15.62 31.61 9.15
N THR A 128 -16.76 32.18 9.56
CA THR A 128 -18.05 31.83 8.95
C THR A 128 -18.11 32.22 7.47
N VAL A 129 -17.61 33.42 7.12
CA VAL A 129 -17.54 33.88 5.73
C VAL A 129 -16.67 32.94 4.90
N ILE A 130 -15.44 32.68 5.35
CA ILE A 130 -14.46 31.88 4.60
C ILE A 130 -14.91 30.42 4.51
N LEU A 131 -15.33 29.80 5.61
CA LEU A 131 -15.64 28.37 5.63
C LEU A 131 -16.96 28.05 4.93
N PHE A 132 -17.99 28.88 5.12
CA PHE A 132 -19.33 28.63 4.59
C PHE A 132 -19.65 29.45 3.33
N GLN A 133 -19.49 30.78 3.37
CA GLN A 133 -19.90 31.63 2.24
C GLN A 133 -18.97 31.51 1.03
N GLU A 134 -17.65 31.39 1.25
CA GLU A 134 -16.69 31.08 0.17
C GLU A 134 -16.63 29.58 -0.17
N GLY A 135 -17.38 28.72 0.52
CA GLY A 135 -17.47 27.28 0.25
C GLY A 135 -16.19 26.49 0.53
N LYS A 136 -15.28 27.00 1.40
CA LYS A 136 -14.01 26.30 1.66
C LYS A 136 -14.22 24.99 2.41
N ALA A 137 -15.16 24.93 3.35
CA ALA A 137 -15.47 23.72 4.10
C ALA A 137 -16.10 22.64 3.21
N GLU A 138 -17.02 23.03 2.32
CA GLU A 138 -17.60 22.14 1.31
C GLU A 138 -16.51 21.58 0.39
N LYS A 139 -15.59 22.42 -0.09
CA LYS A 139 -14.48 21.95 -0.90
C LYS A 139 -13.50 21.02 -0.17
N ILE A 140 -13.38 21.13 1.15
CA ILE A 140 -12.65 20.14 1.96
C ILE A 140 -13.42 18.82 1.96
N SER A 141 -14.72 18.84 2.23
CA SER A 141 -15.54 17.63 2.32
C SER A 141 -15.59 16.87 0.99
N GLU A 142 -15.72 17.56 -0.13
CA GLU A 142 -15.63 17.01 -1.48
C GLU A 142 -14.31 16.26 -1.70
N ARG A 143 -13.17 16.91 -1.42
CA ARG A 143 -11.82 16.30 -1.57
C ARG A 143 -11.64 15.08 -0.67
N LEU A 144 -12.17 15.12 0.55
CA LEU A 144 -12.12 13.98 1.46
C LEU A 144 -12.94 12.81 0.92
N GLU A 145 -14.10 13.05 0.33
CA GLU A 145 -14.93 12.02 -0.30
C GLU A 145 -14.28 11.45 -1.57
N GLU A 146 -13.62 12.29 -2.38
CA GLU A 146 -12.80 11.86 -3.52
C GLU A 146 -11.69 10.90 -3.09
N HIS A 147 -10.95 11.22 -2.03
CA HIS A 147 -9.93 10.34 -1.46
C HIS A 147 -10.50 9.00 -1.02
N LYS A 148 -11.67 9.01 -0.37
CA LYS A 148 -12.35 7.77 0.02
C LYS A 148 -12.69 6.91 -1.19
N MET A 149 -13.29 7.51 -2.23
CA MET A 149 -13.64 6.79 -3.45
C MET A 149 -12.41 6.24 -4.17
N GLN A 150 -11.33 7.02 -4.27
CA GLN A 150 -10.08 6.59 -4.88
C GLN A 150 -9.51 5.36 -4.16
N VAL A 151 -9.48 5.40 -2.83
CA VAL A 151 -8.92 4.31 -2.02
C VAL A 151 -9.81 3.07 -2.04
N LEU A 152 -11.13 3.23 -2.00
CA LEU A 152 -12.05 2.10 -2.12
C LEU A 152 -11.85 1.35 -3.46
N LYS A 153 -11.69 2.08 -4.57
CA LYS A 153 -11.38 1.49 -5.88
C LYS A 153 -10.05 0.72 -5.87
N ILE A 154 -9.04 1.22 -5.16
CA ILE A 154 -7.74 0.53 -5.01
C ILE A 154 -7.94 -0.78 -4.24
N ILE A 155 -8.59 -0.73 -3.08
CA ILE A 155 -8.80 -1.91 -2.23
C ILE A 155 -9.67 -2.97 -2.93
N GLU A 156 -10.71 -2.56 -3.66
CA GLU A 156 -11.59 -3.48 -4.40
C GLU A 156 -10.86 -4.24 -5.52
N LYS A 157 -9.79 -3.66 -6.06
CA LYS A 157 -8.92 -4.30 -7.05
C LYS A 157 -8.00 -5.35 -6.44
N TYR A 158 -7.71 -5.27 -5.14
CA TYR A 158 -6.71 -6.07 -4.43
C TYR A 158 -7.34 -6.87 -3.27
N GLN A 159 -8.44 -7.60 -3.56
CA GLN A 159 -9.39 -8.19 -2.61
C GLN A 159 -8.87 -9.22 -1.58
N LYS A 160 -7.67 -9.79 -1.71
CA LYS A 160 -7.25 -10.99 -0.96
C LYS A 160 -6.41 -10.74 0.32
N CYS A 161 -6.24 -9.51 0.78
CA CYS A 161 -5.42 -9.19 1.96
C CYS A 161 -6.25 -8.95 3.23
N GLU A 162 -5.81 -9.52 4.35
CA GLU A 162 -6.43 -9.34 5.68
C GLU A 162 -6.38 -7.88 6.16
N GLU A 163 -5.39 -7.08 5.74
CA GLU A 163 -5.29 -5.67 6.14
C GLU A 163 -6.37 -4.76 5.53
N ARG A 164 -7.23 -5.29 4.65
CA ARG A 164 -8.31 -4.55 3.98
C ARG A 164 -9.22 -3.79 4.94
N ASP A 165 -9.54 -4.40 6.09
CA ASP A 165 -10.50 -3.82 7.03
C ASP A 165 -9.91 -2.66 7.82
N ASP A 166 -8.59 -2.66 8.07
CA ASP A 166 -7.90 -1.51 8.65
C ASP A 166 -7.88 -0.31 7.70
N VAL A 167 -7.67 -0.54 6.40
CA VAL A 167 -7.72 0.56 5.40
C VAL A 167 -9.15 1.10 5.30
N ARG A 168 -10.16 0.24 5.23
CA ARG A 168 -11.57 0.68 5.24
C ARG A 168 -11.91 1.50 6.47
N LEU A 169 -11.43 1.10 7.65
CA LEU A 169 -11.65 1.83 8.88
C LEU A 169 -10.95 3.20 8.86
N ALA A 170 -9.70 3.27 8.38
CA ALA A 170 -8.97 4.53 8.26
C ALA A 170 -9.67 5.50 7.31
N ILE A 171 -10.14 5.01 6.17
CA ILE A 171 -10.86 5.81 5.17
C ILE A 171 -12.24 6.23 5.66
N LYS A 172 -12.95 5.35 6.39
CA LYS A 172 -14.22 5.72 7.02
C LYS A 172 -14.06 6.91 7.96
N LYS A 173 -12.92 7.04 8.65
CA LYS A 173 -12.65 8.14 9.59
C LYS A 173 -12.36 9.49 8.93
N LEU A 174 -12.02 9.54 7.63
CA LEU A 174 -11.73 10.80 6.93
C LEU A 174 -12.89 11.79 6.94
N LEU A 175 -14.14 11.30 6.95
CA LEU A 175 -15.27 12.13 7.40
C LEU A 175 -15.83 11.47 8.64
N SER A 176 -16.00 12.26 9.70
CA SER A 176 -16.83 11.84 10.83
C SER A 176 -18.24 11.49 10.34
N THR A 177 -18.94 10.69 11.14
CA THR A 177 -20.38 10.51 10.95
C THR A 177 -21.08 11.84 11.17
N LYS A 178 -21.76 12.35 10.15
CA LYS A 178 -22.66 13.50 10.26
C LYS A 178 -23.76 13.23 11.31
N SER A 179 -24.19 14.27 12.02
CA SER A 179 -25.43 14.23 12.78
C SER A 179 -26.61 14.03 11.81
N GLU A 180 -27.71 13.43 12.25
CA GLU A 180 -28.83 13.06 11.36
C GLU A 180 -29.48 14.26 10.63
N ASN A 181 -29.29 15.48 11.14
CA ASN A 181 -30.00 16.68 10.71
C ASN A 181 -29.13 17.84 10.20
N GLU A 182 -27.80 17.71 10.17
CA GLU A 182 -26.90 18.79 9.73
C GLU A 182 -25.91 18.33 8.64
N THR A 183 -25.40 19.28 7.86
CA THR A 183 -24.31 19.00 6.92
C THR A 183 -23.00 18.80 7.69
N TRP A 184 -22.03 18.15 7.05
CA TRP A 184 -20.74 17.88 7.70
C TRP A 184 -19.99 19.18 8.05
N GLU A 185 -20.12 20.20 7.20
CA GLU A 185 -19.51 21.51 7.37
C GLU A 185 -20.08 22.21 8.60
N THR A 186 -21.40 22.16 8.79
CA THR A 186 -22.08 22.74 9.95
C THR A 186 -21.67 22.05 11.25
N ASP A 187 -21.69 20.71 11.27
CA ASP A 187 -21.28 19.91 12.44
C ASP A 187 -19.83 20.21 12.87
N MET A 188 -18.94 20.44 11.90
CA MET A 188 -17.54 20.74 12.16
C MET A 188 -17.29 22.18 12.60
N PHE A 189 -17.78 23.16 11.82
CA PHE A 189 -17.27 24.53 11.87
C PHE A 189 -18.28 25.56 12.37
N ASN A 190 -19.55 25.19 12.57
CA ASN A 190 -20.55 26.14 13.02
C ASN A 190 -20.28 26.58 14.48
N GLU A 191 -20.41 27.89 14.72
CA GLU A 191 -20.25 28.51 16.04
C GLU A 191 -18.91 28.18 16.75
N LYS A 192 -17.85 27.93 15.97
CA LYS A 192 -16.50 27.70 16.48
C LYS A 192 -15.69 28.98 16.52
N SER A 193 -14.89 29.13 17.57
CA SER A 193 -13.86 30.17 17.68
C SER A 193 -12.74 29.99 16.65
N LEU A 194 -11.90 31.00 16.46
CA LEU A 194 -10.74 30.92 15.57
C LEU A 194 -9.83 29.74 15.94
N LEU A 195 -9.51 29.60 17.24
CA LEU A 195 -8.65 28.53 17.74
C LEU A 195 -9.27 27.14 17.48
N GLU A 196 -10.56 26.97 17.73
CA GLU A 196 -11.25 25.69 17.49
C GLU A 196 -11.26 25.32 16.00
N ASN A 197 -11.55 26.28 15.11
CA ASN A 197 -11.51 26.04 13.67
C ASN A 197 -10.13 25.57 13.21
N ILE A 198 -9.06 26.20 13.69
CA ILE A 198 -7.68 25.81 13.35
C ILE A 198 -7.36 24.40 13.86
N ILE A 199 -7.75 24.07 15.10
CA ILE A 199 -7.52 22.73 15.68
C ILE A 199 -8.29 21.66 14.91
N ILE A 200 -9.53 21.93 14.50
CA ILE A 200 -10.32 21.01 13.68
C ILE A 200 -9.65 20.79 12.33
N LEU A 201 -9.14 21.84 11.69
CA LEU A 201 -8.36 21.72 10.45
C LEU A 201 -7.08 20.91 10.63
N ASN A 202 -6.37 21.07 11.76
CA ASN A 202 -5.21 20.24 12.10
C ASN A 202 -5.60 18.77 12.31
N LYS A 203 -6.73 18.51 12.96
CA LYS A 203 -7.27 17.15 13.11
C LYS A 203 -7.55 16.52 11.74
N ILE A 204 -8.16 17.26 10.81
CA ILE A 204 -8.43 16.77 9.45
C ILE A 204 -7.11 16.45 8.72
N GLN A 205 -6.09 17.30 8.88
CA GLN A 205 -4.74 17.04 8.34
C GLN A 205 -4.10 15.78 8.94
N LEU A 206 -4.26 15.54 10.24
CA LEU A 206 -3.83 14.31 10.87
C LEU A 206 -4.57 13.09 10.30
N ASP A 207 -5.90 13.16 10.19
CA ASP A 207 -6.72 12.08 9.64
C ASP A 207 -6.33 11.76 8.19
N LEU A 208 -6.00 12.78 7.37
CA LEU A 208 -5.43 12.62 6.04
C LEU A 208 -4.09 11.86 6.06
N ARG A 209 -3.14 12.24 6.91
CA ARG A 209 -1.84 11.57 7.02
C ARG A 209 -1.96 10.14 7.52
N VAL A 210 -2.85 9.90 8.49
CA VAL A 210 -3.15 8.54 8.99
C VAL A 210 -3.73 7.68 7.88
N ALA A 211 -4.67 8.20 7.10
CA ALA A 211 -5.25 7.48 5.97
C ALA A 211 -4.18 7.16 4.90
N GLU A 212 -3.41 8.16 4.48
CA GLU A 212 -2.26 8.01 3.57
C GLU A 212 -1.33 6.88 4.05
N ASN A 213 -0.87 6.95 5.30
CA ASN A 213 0.01 5.95 5.90
C ASN A 213 -0.58 4.54 5.86
N THR A 214 -1.87 4.42 6.18
CA THR A 214 -2.57 3.13 6.21
C THR A 214 -2.66 2.51 4.82
N ILE A 215 -2.92 3.33 3.79
CA ILE A 215 -2.96 2.87 2.40
C ILE A 215 -1.55 2.49 1.93
N LEU A 216 -0.54 3.29 2.23
CA LEU A 216 0.85 2.99 1.86
C LEU A 216 1.33 1.68 2.48
N LYS A 217 1.02 1.46 3.77
CA LYS A 217 1.29 0.19 4.46
C LYS A 217 0.58 -0.98 3.79
N PHE A 218 -0.69 -0.81 3.43
CA PHE A 218 -1.41 -1.83 2.68
C PHE A 218 -0.75 -2.14 1.33
N LEU A 219 -0.39 -1.11 0.56
CA LEU A 219 0.22 -1.28 -0.76
C LEU A 219 1.61 -1.90 -0.67
N ILE A 220 2.44 -1.54 0.31
CA ILE A 220 3.79 -2.09 0.47
C ILE A 220 3.75 -3.51 1.06
N THR A 221 2.81 -3.80 1.97
CA THR A 221 2.61 -5.16 2.47
C THR A 221 2.07 -6.06 1.39
N PHE A 222 1.12 -5.58 0.57
CA PHE A 222 0.73 -6.26 -0.66
C PHE A 222 2.00 -6.53 -1.47
N LEU A 223 2.80 -5.49 -1.79
CA LEU A 223 4.10 -5.52 -2.50
C LEU A 223 5.11 -6.54 -1.96
N ASN A 224 5.03 -6.87 -0.68
CA ASN A 224 5.89 -7.85 -0.05
C ASN A 224 5.24 -9.25 0.02
N TYR A 225 3.95 -9.37 0.34
CA TYR A 225 3.25 -10.65 0.57
C TYR A 225 3.09 -11.47 -0.71
N TYR A 226 2.67 -10.84 -1.80
CA TYR A 226 2.59 -11.53 -3.10
C TYR A 226 3.99 -11.89 -3.66
N TRP A 227 5.06 -11.41 -3.03
CA TRP A 227 6.42 -11.49 -3.54
C TRP A 227 7.43 -12.14 -2.58
N GLN A 228 7.05 -12.42 -1.33
CA GLN A 228 7.82 -13.16 -0.34
C GLN A 228 7.44 -14.65 -0.38
N ASP A 229 8.44 -15.47 -0.69
CA ASP A 229 8.50 -16.90 -0.47
C ASP A 229 7.62 -17.81 -1.34
N PHE A 230 8.17 -18.11 -2.52
CA PHE A 230 8.07 -19.41 -3.19
C PHE A 230 8.57 -20.55 -2.27
N LYS A 231 7.78 -20.91 -1.26
CA LYS A 231 8.09 -21.97 -0.29
C LYS A 231 7.80 -23.33 -0.91
N LYS A 232 8.83 -23.89 -1.57
CA LYS A 232 8.88 -25.25 -2.14
C LYS A 232 7.85 -25.52 -3.25
N TYR A 233 8.28 -25.26 -4.47
CA TYR A 233 7.64 -25.85 -5.63
C TYR A 233 7.84 -27.36 -5.66
N GLU A 234 6.75 -28.13 -5.55
CA GLU A 234 6.72 -29.49 -6.06
C GLU A 234 6.47 -29.42 -7.56
N THR A 235 7.51 -29.74 -8.34
CA THR A 235 7.33 -29.96 -9.78
C THR A 235 6.60 -31.27 -9.97
N VAL A 236 5.46 -31.22 -10.66
CA VAL A 236 4.74 -32.43 -11.02
C VAL A 236 4.86 -32.66 -12.52
N VAL A 237 5.47 -33.79 -12.84
CA VAL A 237 5.53 -34.34 -14.20
C VAL A 237 4.45 -35.40 -14.29
N ILE A 238 3.31 -35.05 -14.90
CA ILE A 238 2.27 -36.03 -15.23
C ILE A 238 2.57 -36.61 -16.60
N SER A 239 2.91 -37.89 -16.63
CA SER A 239 2.97 -38.66 -17.87
C SER A 239 1.65 -39.39 -18.10
N THR A 240 1.24 -39.51 -19.37
CA THR A 240 0.12 -40.40 -19.75
C THR A 240 0.48 -41.87 -19.57
N ASP A 241 1.76 -42.23 -19.75
CA ASP A 241 2.26 -43.60 -19.68
C ASP A 241 3.52 -43.71 -18.79
N TYR A 242 3.55 -44.67 -17.86
CA TYR A 242 4.71 -44.93 -17.00
C TYR A 242 5.76 -45.84 -17.67
N GLU A 243 5.36 -46.58 -18.70
CA GLU A 243 6.22 -47.41 -19.55
C GLU A 243 5.93 -47.11 -21.02
N ILE A 244 6.96 -46.85 -21.81
CA ILE A 244 6.83 -46.54 -23.25
C ILE A 244 7.69 -47.49 -24.08
N ASN A 245 7.23 -47.82 -25.29
CA ASN A 245 8.00 -48.64 -26.23
C ASN A 245 9.07 -47.78 -26.92
N VAL A 246 10.20 -48.39 -27.27
CA VAL A 246 11.21 -47.73 -28.12
C VAL A 246 10.55 -47.27 -29.44
N GLY A 247 10.78 -46.01 -29.79
CA GLY A 247 10.29 -45.38 -31.02
C GLY A 247 8.87 -44.82 -30.93
N THR A 248 8.21 -44.85 -29.77
CA THR A 248 6.93 -44.13 -29.57
C THR A 248 7.15 -42.74 -29.00
N GLU A 249 6.24 -41.81 -29.30
CA GLU A 249 6.24 -40.46 -28.73
C GLU A 249 5.81 -40.53 -27.26
N PHE A 250 6.69 -40.08 -26.37
CA PHE A 250 6.36 -39.80 -24.98
C PHE A 250 5.76 -38.40 -24.87
N LYS A 251 4.67 -38.26 -24.12
CA LYS A 251 4.04 -36.98 -23.81
C LYS A 251 3.90 -36.82 -22.30
N ALA A 252 4.37 -35.70 -21.79
CA ALA A 252 4.16 -35.31 -20.40
C ALA A 252 3.69 -33.87 -20.28
N GLU A 253 2.89 -33.61 -19.25
CA GLU A 253 2.57 -32.27 -18.80
C GLU A 253 3.47 -31.93 -17.62
N ILE A 254 4.22 -30.84 -17.77
CA ILE A 254 5.13 -30.33 -16.76
C ILE A 254 4.55 -29.04 -16.25
N TYR A 255 4.16 -29.01 -14.98
CA TYR A 255 3.61 -27.83 -14.34
C TYR A 255 4.03 -27.77 -12.87
N ASN A 256 3.82 -26.61 -12.28
CA ASN A 256 4.18 -26.33 -10.91
C ASN A 256 2.92 -26.43 -10.03
N MET A 257 2.93 -27.29 -9.00
CA MET A 257 1.71 -27.67 -8.28
C MET A 257 1.27 -26.75 -7.13
N GLU A 258 1.96 -25.64 -6.86
CA GLU A 258 1.52 -24.71 -5.82
C GLU A 258 1.13 -23.35 -6.41
N VAL A 259 -0.09 -23.27 -6.95
CA VAL A 259 -0.67 -22.01 -7.42
C VAL A 259 -2.18 -21.98 -7.15
N ASP A 260 -2.56 -21.53 -5.95
CA ASP A 260 -3.92 -21.04 -5.64
C ASP A 260 -4.20 -19.65 -6.29
N SER A 261 -3.37 -19.25 -7.25
CA SER A 261 -3.41 -17.95 -7.93
C SER A 261 -3.09 -18.05 -9.42
N PRO A 262 -4.04 -18.52 -10.25
CA PRO A 262 -3.80 -18.96 -11.64
C PRO A 262 -3.34 -17.88 -12.64
N SER A 263 -2.96 -16.66 -12.23
CA SER A 263 -2.90 -15.53 -13.17
C SER A 263 -1.76 -14.51 -13.05
N MET A 264 -0.65 -14.76 -12.33
CA MET A 264 0.38 -13.69 -12.17
C MET A 264 1.87 -14.06 -12.22
N PHE A 265 2.28 -15.25 -12.70
CA PHE A 265 3.71 -15.56 -12.80
C PHE A 265 4.14 -15.91 -14.23
N ASN A 266 4.93 -15.01 -14.86
CA ASN A 266 5.73 -15.34 -16.04
C ASN A 266 6.96 -16.14 -15.56
N TYR A 267 6.98 -17.44 -15.81
CA TYR A 267 8.16 -18.28 -15.68
C TYR A 267 8.43 -19.04 -16.95
N GLU A 268 9.69 -19.43 -17.12
CA GLU A 268 10.16 -20.19 -18.27
C GLU A 268 10.44 -21.63 -17.83
N ILE A 269 9.99 -22.60 -18.64
CA ILE A 269 10.22 -24.01 -18.40
C ILE A 269 11.22 -24.49 -19.44
N TYR A 270 12.35 -25.03 -18.97
CA TYR A 270 13.38 -25.63 -19.82
C TYR A 270 13.50 -27.11 -19.51
N VAL A 271 13.48 -27.94 -20.55
CA VAL A 271 13.67 -29.39 -20.46
C VAL A 271 14.92 -29.77 -21.23
N GLY A 272 15.89 -30.40 -20.58
CA GLY A 272 17.20 -30.73 -21.14
C GLY A 272 18.25 -30.93 -20.04
N ASP A 273 19.43 -31.40 -20.42
CA ASP A 273 20.57 -31.46 -19.51
C ASP A 273 21.14 -30.05 -19.30
N PHE A 274 21.56 -29.77 -18.06
CA PHE A 274 22.10 -28.48 -17.66
C PHE A 274 23.22 -28.64 -16.62
N GLU A 275 24.07 -27.64 -16.52
CA GLU A 275 25.10 -27.56 -15.49
C GLU A 275 24.47 -27.24 -14.11
N PRO A 276 24.72 -28.04 -13.05
CA PRO A 276 24.01 -27.94 -11.76
C PRO A 276 24.09 -26.60 -11.01
N TYR A 277 25.04 -25.72 -11.36
CA TYR A 277 25.29 -24.46 -10.65
C TYR A 277 25.06 -23.22 -11.50
N SER A 278 25.40 -23.27 -12.80
CA SER A 278 25.22 -22.17 -13.74
C SER A 278 23.83 -22.21 -14.40
N PHE A 279 23.14 -23.35 -14.35
CA PHE A 279 21.91 -23.63 -15.10
C PHE A 279 22.07 -23.38 -16.60
N HIS A 280 23.31 -23.48 -17.10
CA HIS A 280 23.61 -23.43 -18.53
C HIS A 280 23.12 -24.71 -19.19
N LEU A 281 22.27 -24.57 -20.21
CA LEU A 281 21.73 -25.69 -20.98
C LEU A 281 22.82 -26.27 -21.90
N LEU A 282 22.90 -27.58 -21.94
CA LEU A 282 23.91 -28.29 -22.71
C LEU A 282 23.36 -28.64 -24.10
N GLY A 283 24.05 -28.17 -25.15
CA GLY A 283 23.70 -28.48 -26.55
C GLY A 283 22.75 -27.48 -27.21
N GLU A 284 22.06 -27.92 -28.26
CA GLU A 284 21.26 -27.07 -29.16
C GLU A 284 19.76 -27.10 -28.82
N GLU A 285 19.11 -25.93 -28.88
CA GLU A 285 17.64 -25.82 -28.72
C GLU A 285 16.91 -26.61 -29.81
N GLY A 286 15.84 -27.31 -29.43
CA GLY A 286 15.04 -28.17 -30.31
C GLY A 286 15.64 -29.56 -30.54
N LYS A 287 16.89 -29.80 -30.13
CA LYS A 287 17.58 -31.10 -30.26
C LYS A 287 17.93 -31.70 -28.90
N ASP A 288 18.69 -30.96 -28.10
CA ASP A 288 19.21 -31.42 -26.81
C ASP A 288 18.37 -30.87 -25.64
N TRP A 289 17.83 -29.66 -25.81
CA TRP A 289 16.91 -29.04 -24.87
C TRP A 289 15.77 -28.29 -25.57
N VAL A 290 14.69 -28.01 -24.84
CA VAL A 290 13.54 -27.26 -25.35
C VAL A 290 12.98 -26.31 -24.29
N LYS A 291 12.62 -25.10 -24.71
CA LYS A 291 11.79 -24.19 -23.92
C LYS A 291 10.32 -24.51 -24.18
N LEU A 292 9.54 -24.82 -23.14
CA LEU A 292 8.13 -25.13 -23.32
C LEU A 292 7.29 -23.86 -23.45
N GLU A 293 6.31 -23.91 -24.35
CA GLU A 293 5.26 -22.89 -24.41
C GLU A 293 4.27 -23.07 -23.24
N ASN A 294 3.94 -21.96 -22.60
CA ASN A 294 3.05 -21.96 -21.44
C ASN A 294 1.58 -22.16 -21.87
N ASN A 295 0.89 -23.12 -21.24
CA ASN A 295 -0.49 -23.49 -21.50
C ASN A 295 -1.45 -22.78 -20.51
N LYS A 296 -2.76 -23.01 -20.67
CA LYS A 296 -3.83 -22.39 -19.85
C LYS A 296 -3.74 -22.68 -18.34
N PHE A 297 -2.91 -23.63 -17.92
CA PHE A 297 -2.75 -24.06 -16.53
C PHE A 297 -1.38 -23.69 -15.93
N ASN A 298 -0.67 -22.74 -16.54
CA ASN A 298 0.71 -22.41 -16.17
C ASN A 298 1.63 -23.66 -16.29
N GLY A 299 1.54 -24.41 -17.38
CA GLY A 299 2.35 -25.60 -17.63
C GLY A 299 2.80 -25.71 -19.08
N GLY A 300 3.68 -26.66 -19.37
CA GLY A 300 4.12 -26.94 -20.74
C GLY A 300 3.88 -28.40 -21.12
N THR A 301 3.57 -28.65 -22.39
CA THR A 301 3.55 -30.02 -22.94
C THR A 301 4.93 -30.39 -23.47
N PHE A 302 5.57 -31.37 -22.86
CA PHE A 302 6.82 -31.95 -23.34
C PHE A 302 6.56 -33.17 -24.22
N LYS A 303 7.28 -33.27 -25.34
CA LYS A 303 7.22 -34.40 -26.27
C LYS A 303 8.61 -34.87 -26.66
N LYS A 304 8.85 -36.18 -26.61
CA LYS A 304 10.13 -36.78 -27.02
C LYS A 304 9.97 -38.23 -27.50
N VAL A 305 10.70 -38.62 -28.54
CA VAL A 305 10.80 -40.03 -28.97
C VAL A 305 12.06 -40.63 -28.36
N PHE A 306 11.92 -41.72 -27.62
CA PHE A 306 13.05 -42.43 -27.02
C PHE A 306 13.52 -43.58 -27.92
N ASN A 307 14.78 -43.54 -28.33
CA ASN A 307 15.38 -44.51 -29.25
C ASN A 307 16.22 -45.59 -28.54
N LYS A 308 16.34 -45.52 -27.20
CA LYS A 308 17.11 -46.46 -26.38
C LYS A 308 16.21 -47.02 -25.29
N SER A 309 16.26 -48.34 -25.11
CA SER A 309 15.58 -49.03 -24.01
C SER A 309 16.34 -48.87 -22.69
N GLY A 310 15.65 -49.07 -21.58
CA GLY A 310 16.15 -48.95 -20.21
C GLY A 310 15.60 -47.73 -19.47
N LYS A 311 16.15 -47.48 -18.29
CA LYS A 311 15.84 -46.28 -17.51
C LYS A 311 16.35 -45.04 -18.24
N GLN A 312 15.48 -44.06 -18.43
CA GLN A 312 15.81 -42.75 -19.00
C GLN A 312 15.42 -41.67 -18.01
N MET A 313 16.20 -40.59 -17.97
CA MET A 313 15.94 -39.45 -17.10
C MET A 313 15.45 -38.27 -17.94
N ILE A 314 14.37 -37.64 -17.48
CA ILE A 314 13.94 -36.33 -17.95
C ILE A 314 14.37 -35.33 -16.90
N LYS A 315 15.15 -34.33 -17.31
CA LYS A 315 15.64 -33.26 -16.44
C LYS A 315 15.23 -31.92 -17.01
N GLY A 316 15.17 -30.93 -16.13
CA GLY A 316 14.93 -29.55 -16.52
C GLY A 316 14.91 -28.65 -15.31
N PHE A 317 14.51 -27.40 -15.53
CA PHE A 317 14.31 -26.45 -14.45
C PHE A 317 13.26 -25.42 -14.83
N PHE A 318 12.64 -24.87 -13.80
CA PHE A 318 11.87 -23.64 -13.89
C PHE A 318 12.79 -22.47 -13.60
N LYS A 319 12.75 -21.46 -14.47
CA LYS A 319 13.44 -20.19 -14.27
C LYS A 319 12.42 -19.13 -13.87
N TYR A 320 12.60 -18.61 -12.66
CA TYR A 320 11.87 -17.48 -12.14
C TYR A 320 12.82 -16.31 -12.05
N ASP A 321 12.59 -15.28 -12.85
CA ASP A 321 13.31 -14.04 -12.65
C ASP A 321 12.86 -13.45 -11.30
N THR A 322 13.78 -13.11 -10.38
CA THR A 322 13.45 -12.43 -9.10
C THR A 322 14.30 -11.16 -8.92
N PRO A 323 13.90 -10.20 -8.05
CA PRO A 323 14.68 -8.99 -7.81
C PRO A 323 16.10 -9.22 -7.27
N LYS A 324 16.37 -10.39 -6.67
CA LYS A 324 17.71 -10.78 -6.18
C LYS A 324 18.53 -11.58 -7.21
N GLY A 325 18.05 -11.66 -8.45
CA GLY A 325 18.59 -12.51 -9.51
C GLY A 325 17.66 -13.65 -9.89
N PRO A 326 17.91 -14.35 -11.01
CA PRO A 326 17.11 -15.50 -11.41
C PRO A 326 17.22 -16.61 -10.36
N LYS A 327 16.07 -17.17 -9.98
CA LYS A 327 15.98 -18.39 -9.19
C LYS A 327 15.64 -19.55 -10.09
N TYR A 328 16.31 -20.66 -9.85
CA TYR A 328 16.18 -21.88 -10.63
C TYR A 328 15.69 -23.00 -9.73
N TYR A 329 14.69 -23.74 -10.22
CA TYR A 329 14.13 -24.87 -9.51
C TYR A 329 14.25 -26.10 -10.41
N PRO A 330 15.31 -26.91 -10.21
CA PRO A 330 15.54 -28.09 -11.02
C PRO A 330 14.51 -29.16 -10.70
N PHE A 331 14.21 -29.99 -11.70
CA PHE A 331 13.41 -31.18 -11.56
C PHE A 331 14.03 -32.35 -12.32
N GLU A 332 13.72 -33.56 -11.86
CA GLU A 332 14.10 -34.79 -12.56
C GLU A 332 13.02 -35.86 -12.41
N LYS A 333 12.85 -36.67 -13.44
CA LYS A 333 11.90 -37.78 -13.48
C LYS A 333 12.51 -38.97 -14.21
N GLU A 334 12.52 -40.13 -13.55
CA GLU A 334 12.86 -41.40 -14.18
C GLU A 334 11.66 -41.95 -14.95
N ILE A 335 11.90 -42.44 -16.16
CA ILE A 335 10.95 -43.20 -16.98
C ILE A 335 11.61 -44.52 -17.43
N THR A 336 10.80 -45.55 -17.67
CA THR A 336 11.27 -46.83 -18.20
C THR A 336 10.87 -46.99 -19.66
N VAL A 337 11.86 -47.16 -20.54
CA VAL A 337 11.62 -47.41 -21.97
C VAL A 337 11.83 -48.89 -22.25
N VAL A 338 10.79 -49.59 -22.66
CA VAL A 338 10.84 -51.02 -22.97
C VAL A 338 11.18 -51.24 -24.45
N PRO A 339 12.00 -52.26 -24.79
CA PRO A 339 12.27 -52.60 -26.18
C PRO A 339 10.98 -52.97 -26.90
N LYS A 340 10.86 -52.52 -28.16
CA LYS A 340 9.72 -52.87 -29.00
C LYS A 340 9.71 -54.39 -29.21
N LYS A 341 8.62 -55.06 -28.82
CA LYS A 341 8.41 -56.49 -29.08
C LYS A 341 8.35 -56.78 -30.57
#